data_AF-A0A3R7PPC9-F1
#
_entry.id   AF-A0A3R7PPC9-F1
#
_cell.length_a   1.000
_cell.length_b   1.000
_cell.length_c   1.000
_cell.angle_alpha   90.00
_cell.angle_beta   90.00
_cell.angle_gamma   90.00
#
_symmetry.space_group_name_H-M   'P 1'
#
loop_
_entity.id
_entity.type
_entity.pdbx_description
1 polymer ?
#
loop_
_entity_poly.entity_id
_entity_poly.type
_entity_poly.pdbx_seq_one_letter_code
_entity_poly.pdbx_strand_id
1 'polypeptide(L)'
;MHRSLDIETVERLIAPIAAGREIIAYGASAGAYAALYFGGQLNAKIIGFSPRLPVHPYLSGNSQKSVNELEHVLDLKDVPKSEHKPIIIYDPMDKIDAKFAEQWVHPGYPDAHVYLAPMAGHGVISRLRETGNLKRTIKALFEGHIPKSIIVWNPDHYNYHYTKGFLAADAGSDRKALYHFKAALKMAEHRHIYYALIQCARRLGDTDLVKRAEKDAYLYKIARQKAIREQKKAAAS
;
A
#
# COMPACT_ATOMS: atom_id res chain seq x y z
N MET A 1 5.71 19.55 -0.69
CA MET A 1 4.40 19.45 -0.02
C MET A 1 4.27 20.66 0.87
N HIS A 2 3.28 21.52 0.60
CA HIS A 2 3.14 22.81 1.29
C HIS A 2 2.55 22.55 2.66
N ARG A 3 3.41 22.51 3.68
CA ARG A 3 3.01 22.27 5.09
C ARG A 3 2.35 23.48 5.74
N SER A 4 2.35 24.60 5.01
CA SER A 4 1.79 25.90 5.38
C SER A 4 0.61 26.30 4.50
N LEU A 5 0.07 25.36 3.71
CA LEU A 5 -1.08 25.64 2.86
C LEU A 5 -2.34 25.32 3.66
N ASP A 6 -3.07 26.36 4.06
CA ASP A 6 -4.33 26.23 4.78
C ASP A 6 -5.49 25.81 3.85
N ILE A 7 -6.54 25.27 4.44
CA ILE A 7 -7.69 24.71 3.73
C ILE A 7 -8.44 25.81 2.95
N GLU A 8 -8.58 26.99 3.55
CA GLU A 8 -9.28 28.14 3.01
C GLU A 8 -8.58 28.69 1.77
N THR A 9 -7.24 28.72 1.77
CA THR A 9 -6.45 29.11 0.60
C THR A 9 -6.66 28.14 -0.55
N VAL A 10 -6.74 26.82 -0.28
CA VAL A 10 -6.99 25.83 -1.34
C VAL A 10 -8.37 26.04 -1.97
N GLU A 11 -9.41 26.22 -1.15
CA GLU A 11 -10.76 26.50 -1.66
C GLU A 11 -10.79 27.76 -2.50
N ARG A 12 -10.24 28.88 -1.99
CA ARG A 12 -10.21 30.16 -2.70
C ARG A 12 -9.54 30.06 -4.07
N LEU A 13 -8.49 29.25 -4.20
CA LEU A 13 -7.76 29.08 -5.47
C LEU A 13 -8.46 28.14 -6.43
N ILE A 14 -9.10 27.07 -5.94
CA ILE A 14 -9.66 26.01 -6.78
C ILE A 14 -11.12 26.27 -7.15
N ALA A 15 -11.94 26.77 -6.22
CA ALA A 15 -13.38 26.92 -6.42
C ALA A 15 -13.76 27.75 -7.67
N PRO A 16 -13.11 28.88 -7.99
CA PRO A 16 -13.43 29.64 -9.21
C PRO A 16 -13.12 28.87 -10.50
N ILE A 17 -12.06 28.05 -10.50
CA ILE A 17 -11.61 27.29 -11.67
C ILE A 17 -12.49 26.04 -11.87
N ALA A 18 -12.99 25.49 -10.78
CA ALA A 18 -13.83 24.30 -10.75
C ALA A 18 -15.34 24.61 -10.79
N ALA A 19 -15.74 25.89 -10.92
CA ALA A 19 -17.14 26.28 -10.91
C ALA A 19 -17.98 25.48 -11.93
N GLY A 20 -19.04 24.83 -11.44
CA GLY A 20 -19.93 24.00 -12.25
C GLY A 20 -19.34 22.65 -12.69
N ARG A 21 -18.20 22.23 -12.13
CA ARG A 21 -17.55 20.96 -12.45
C ARG A 21 -17.45 20.07 -11.21
N GLU A 22 -17.47 18.77 -11.45
CA GLU A 22 -17.14 17.80 -10.42
C GLU A 22 -15.63 17.87 -10.11
N ILE A 23 -15.29 17.87 -8.82
CA ILE A 23 -13.90 17.87 -8.35
C ILE A 23 -13.54 16.45 -7.93
N ILE A 24 -12.44 15.94 -8.47
CA ILE A 24 -11.85 14.67 -8.05
C ILE A 24 -10.48 14.96 -7.45
N ALA A 25 -10.31 14.61 -6.18
CA ALA A 25 -9.03 14.70 -5.47
C ALA A 25 -8.44 13.30 -5.33
N TYR A 26 -7.29 13.06 -5.92
CA TYR A 26 -6.64 11.75 -5.82
C TYR A 26 -5.13 11.87 -5.69
N GLY A 27 -4.52 10.86 -5.05
CA GLY A 27 -3.08 10.84 -4.90
C GLY A 27 -2.58 9.59 -4.19
N ALA A 28 -1.26 9.51 -4.04
CA ALA A 28 -0.59 8.46 -3.28
C ALA A 28 0.32 9.07 -2.22
N SER A 29 0.53 8.37 -1.10
CA SER A 29 1.44 8.82 -0.02
C SER A 29 1.03 10.19 0.51
N ALA A 30 1.94 11.16 0.47
CA ALA A 30 1.68 12.57 0.72
C ALA A 30 0.51 13.14 -0.13
N GLY A 31 0.42 12.77 -1.41
CA GLY A 31 -0.68 13.21 -2.27
C GLY A 31 -2.05 12.69 -1.79
N ALA A 32 -2.10 11.46 -1.27
CA ALA A 32 -3.33 10.90 -0.68
C ALA A 32 -3.70 11.60 0.63
N TYR A 33 -2.70 11.94 1.46
CA TYR A 33 -2.92 12.78 2.64
C TYR A 33 -3.55 14.12 2.24
N ALA A 34 -2.98 14.81 1.24
CA ALA A 34 -3.49 16.10 0.78
C ALA A 34 -4.90 15.98 0.20
N ALA A 35 -5.18 14.93 -0.57
CA ALA A 35 -6.51 14.65 -1.11
C ALA A 35 -7.56 14.48 0.00
N LEU A 36 -7.22 13.78 1.09
CA LEU A 36 -8.12 13.58 2.22
C LEU A 36 -8.32 14.84 3.05
N TYR A 37 -7.24 15.62 3.24
CA TYR A 37 -7.23 16.81 4.07
C TYR A 37 -7.95 17.98 3.41
N PHE A 38 -7.65 18.27 2.14
CA PHE A 38 -8.25 19.40 1.41
C PHE A 38 -9.52 19.02 0.65
N GLY A 39 -9.67 17.76 0.24
CA GLY A 39 -10.77 17.34 -0.63
C GLY A 39 -12.15 17.52 0.01
N GLY A 40 -12.24 17.49 1.34
CA GLY A 40 -13.50 17.69 2.04
C GLY A 40 -14.07 19.10 1.85
N GLN A 41 -13.23 20.14 1.98
CA GLN A 41 -13.63 21.53 1.75
C GLN A 41 -14.11 21.77 0.31
N LEU A 42 -13.53 21.07 -0.65
CA LEU A 42 -13.88 21.19 -2.07
C LEU A 42 -15.10 20.34 -2.46
N ASN A 43 -15.73 19.65 -1.50
CA ASN A 43 -16.71 18.59 -1.74
C ASN A 43 -16.26 17.61 -2.84
N ALA A 44 -14.99 17.21 -2.84
CA ALA A 44 -14.41 16.39 -3.90
C ALA A 44 -14.71 14.89 -3.73
N LYS A 45 -14.78 14.16 -4.84
CA LYS A 45 -14.62 12.69 -4.82
C LYS A 45 -13.16 12.36 -4.51
N ILE A 46 -12.92 11.73 -3.36
CA ILE A 46 -11.56 11.48 -2.85
C ILE A 46 -11.11 10.04 -3.10
N ILE A 47 -9.92 9.86 -3.67
CA ILE A 47 -9.26 8.54 -3.82
C ILE A 47 -7.83 8.60 -3.27
N GLY A 48 -7.57 7.92 -2.16
CA GLY A 48 -6.27 7.88 -1.49
C GLY A 48 -5.59 6.52 -1.59
N PHE A 49 -4.38 6.48 -2.14
CA PHE A 49 -3.50 5.31 -2.11
C PHE A 49 -2.42 5.46 -1.03
N SER A 50 -2.39 4.57 -0.04
CA SER A 50 -1.42 4.57 1.06
C SER A 50 -1.22 5.99 1.66
N PRO A 51 -2.29 6.63 2.16
CA PRO A 51 -2.19 7.96 2.74
C PRO A 51 -1.14 7.98 3.84
N ARG A 52 -0.19 8.91 3.73
CA ARG A 52 0.90 9.03 4.68
C ARG A 52 1.50 10.42 4.61
N LEU A 53 1.78 10.99 5.78
CA LEU A 53 2.59 12.19 5.91
C LEU A 53 3.71 11.94 6.94
N PRO A 54 4.98 11.77 6.52
CA PRO A 54 6.07 11.42 7.44
C PRO A 54 6.28 12.39 8.60
N VAL A 55 5.95 13.67 8.41
CA VAL A 55 6.06 14.69 9.46
C VAL A 55 4.84 14.76 10.38
N HIS A 56 3.79 13.99 10.10
CA HIS A 56 2.61 13.97 10.95
C HIS A 56 2.98 13.40 12.33
N PRO A 57 2.51 14.02 13.43
CA PRO A 57 2.87 13.59 14.80
C PRO A 57 2.64 12.10 15.09
N TYR A 58 1.58 11.51 14.53
CA TYR A 58 1.30 10.05 14.57
C TYR A 58 2.41 9.14 14.04
N LEU A 59 3.27 9.66 13.15
CA LEU A 59 4.41 8.93 12.59
C LEU A 59 5.76 9.41 13.11
N SER A 60 5.91 10.72 13.34
CA SER A 60 7.17 11.32 13.81
C SER A 60 7.39 11.20 15.32
N GLY A 61 6.41 10.69 16.08
CA GLY A 61 6.53 10.51 17.53
C GLY A 61 6.35 11.82 18.31
N ASN A 62 5.50 12.73 17.80
CA ASN A 62 5.18 14.01 18.44
C ASN A 62 6.41 14.89 18.77
N SER A 63 7.48 14.83 17.97
CA SER A 63 8.60 15.76 18.20
C SER A 63 8.09 17.21 18.07
N GLN A 64 8.51 18.10 18.97
CA GLN A 64 8.12 19.52 18.95
C GLN A 64 8.37 20.14 17.57
N LYS A 65 9.46 19.75 16.92
CA LYS A 65 9.80 20.16 15.55
C LYS A 65 8.74 19.74 14.53
N SER A 66 8.30 18.49 14.56
CA SER A 66 7.28 18.01 13.61
C SER A 66 5.89 18.63 13.84
N VAL A 67 5.54 18.96 15.08
CA VAL A 67 4.28 19.63 15.42
C VAL A 67 4.33 21.09 14.97
N ASN A 68 5.42 21.79 15.26
CA ASN A 68 5.60 23.19 14.87
C ASN A 68 5.74 23.39 13.36
N GLU A 69 6.17 22.35 12.61
CA GLU A 69 6.32 22.39 11.16
C GLU A 69 5.04 22.04 10.39
N LEU A 70 3.96 21.65 11.07
CA LEU A 70 2.68 21.29 10.46
C LEU A 70 1.61 22.31 10.90
N GLU A 71 1.26 23.23 10.02
CA GLU A 71 0.20 24.23 10.29
C GLU A 71 -1.21 23.66 10.08
N HIS A 72 -1.31 22.42 9.61
CA HIS A 72 -2.57 21.74 9.38
C HIS A 72 -3.23 21.35 10.70
N VAL A 73 -4.56 21.41 10.72
CA VAL A 73 -5.39 20.71 11.72
C VAL A 73 -4.92 19.26 11.84
N LEU A 74 -4.54 18.87 13.06
CA LEU A 74 -3.89 17.60 13.32
C LEU A 74 -4.82 16.42 13.01
N ASP A 75 -6.04 16.50 13.52
CA ASP A 75 -6.99 15.42 13.46
C ASP A 75 -7.89 15.57 12.24
N LEU A 76 -7.88 14.56 11.37
CA LEU A 76 -8.68 14.60 10.15
C LEU A 76 -10.16 14.73 10.45
N LYS A 77 -10.69 14.17 11.55
CA LYS A 77 -12.11 14.31 11.93
C LYS A 77 -12.54 15.77 12.14
N ASP A 78 -11.60 16.66 12.43
CA ASP A 78 -11.87 18.07 12.74
C ASP A 78 -11.76 18.98 11.51
N VAL A 79 -11.51 18.42 10.31
CA VAL A 79 -11.58 19.17 9.05
C VAL A 79 -12.92 19.00 8.33
N PRO A 80 -13.32 19.95 7.46
CA PRO A 80 -14.49 19.83 6.61
C PRO A 80 -14.53 18.52 5.82
N LYS A 81 -15.73 17.97 5.63
CA LYS A 81 -15.96 16.66 4.98
C LYS A 81 -16.68 16.83 3.67
N SER A 82 -16.29 16.03 2.68
CA SER A 82 -17.09 15.88 1.47
C SER A 82 -18.31 15.03 1.77
N GLU A 83 -19.40 15.30 1.07
CA GLU A 83 -20.58 14.44 1.02
C GLU A 83 -20.28 13.09 0.34
N HIS A 84 -19.19 13.02 -0.44
CA HIS A 84 -18.72 11.79 -1.07
C HIS A 84 -17.85 10.97 -0.12
N LYS A 85 -18.19 9.69 0.00
CA LYS A 85 -17.40 8.71 0.77
C LYS A 85 -16.03 8.50 0.11
N PRO A 86 -14.92 8.77 0.80
CA PRO A 86 -13.59 8.55 0.22
C PRO A 86 -13.33 7.08 -0.07
N ILE A 87 -12.50 6.83 -1.08
CA ILE A 87 -11.98 5.51 -1.39
C ILE A 87 -10.53 5.44 -0.92
N ILE A 88 -10.24 4.54 0.02
CA ILE A 88 -8.93 4.42 0.66
C ILE A 88 -8.34 3.05 0.37
N ILE A 89 -7.12 3.01 -0.13
CA ILE A 89 -6.48 1.78 -0.58
C ILE A 89 -5.08 1.72 0.02
N TYR A 90 -4.81 0.76 0.89
CA TYR A 90 -3.49 0.64 1.55
C TYR A 90 -3.14 -0.81 1.87
N ASP A 91 -1.85 -1.09 2.09
CA ASP A 91 -1.41 -2.39 2.57
C ASP A 91 -1.52 -2.47 4.10
N PRO A 92 -2.38 -3.32 4.68
CA PRO A 92 -2.46 -3.49 6.14
C PRO A 92 -1.20 -4.10 6.75
N MET A 93 -0.33 -4.71 5.95
CA MET A 93 0.93 -5.30 6.40
C MET A 93 2.07 -4.28 6.48
N ASP A 94 1.93 -3.12 5.84
CA ASP A 94 2.82 -1.99 6.05
C ASP A 94 2.44 -1.31 7.37
N LYS A 95 3.20 -1.60 8.42
CA LYS A 95 2.90 -1.12 9.79
C LYS A 95 2.75 0.39 9.88
N ILE A 96 3.42 1.15 9.02
CA ILE A 96 3.38 2.61 9.07
C ILE A 96 2.09 3.11 8.42
N ASP A 97 1.74 2.60 7.25
CA ASP A 97 0.48 2.95 6.59
C ASP A 97 -0.73 2.47 7.40
N ALA A 98 -0.67 1.25 7.95
CA ALA A 98 -1.73 0.70 8.78
C ALA A 98 -1.97 1.55 10.04
N LYS A 99 -0.89 1.90 10.76
CA LYS A 99 -0.97 2.79 11.93
C LYS A 99 -1.54 4.15 11.55
N PHE A 100 -1.09 4.73 10.43
CA PHE A 100 -1.57 6.03 9.99
C PHE A 100 -3.06 6.00 9.60
N ALA A 101 -3.48 4.94 8.89
CA ALA A 101 -4.88 4.75 8.54
C ALA A 101 -5.76 4.62 9.79
N GLU A 102 -5.34 3.81 10.76
CA GLU A 102 -6.06 3.59 12.02
C GLU A 102 -6.18 4.86 12.87
N GLN A 103 -5.10 5.65 12.98
CA GLN A 103 -5.07 6.81 13.87
C GLN A 103 -5.62 8.09 13.24
N TRP A 104 -5.54 8.23 11.91
CA TRP A 104 -5.87 9.48 11.23
C TRP A 104 -7.01 9.33 10.23
N VAL A 105 -6.96 8.33 9.36
CA VAL A 105 -7.92 8.19 8.26
C VAL A 105 -9.28 7.71 8.77
N HIS A 106 -9.32 6.57 9.47
CA HIS A 106 -10.55 5.92 9.89
C HIS A 106 -11.37 6.77 10.88
N PRO A 107 -10.78 7.47 11.86
CA PRO A 107 -11.53 8.39 12.70
C PRO A 107 -12.09 9.58 11.91
N GLY A 108 -11.39 10.02 10.87
CA GLY A 108 -11.80 11.14 10.03
C GLY A 108 -12.85 10.79 8.98
N TYR A 109 -12.91 9.54 8.54
CA TYR A 109 -13.86 9.05 7.54
C TYR A 109 -14.32 7.62 7.90
N PRO A 110 -15.17 7.46 8.93
CA PRO A 110 -15.57 6.15 9.45
C PRO A 110 -16.40 5.32 8.46
N ASP A 111 -16.98 5.95 7.44
CA ASP A 111 -17.79 5.32 6.41
C ASP A 111 -17.09 5.22 5.04
N ALA A 112 -15.77 5.45 4.99
CA ALA A 112 -14.97 5.32 3.78
C ALA A 112 -15.03 3.92 3.17
N HIS A 113 -14.90 3.85 1.84
CA HIS A 113 -14.67 2.60 1.13
C HIS A 113 -13.21 2.18 1.26
N VAL A 114 -12.94 1.25 2.18
CA VAL A 114 -11.57 0.78 2.46
C VAL A 114 -11.27 -0.52 1.69
N TYR A 115 -10.22 -0.48 0.88
CA TYR A 115 -9.67 -1.64 0.17
C TYR A 115 -8.29 -1.99 0.68
N LEU A 116 -8.16 -3.20 1.22
CA LEU A 116 -6.88 -3.71 1.71
C LEU A 116 -6.08 -4.33 0.55
N ALA A 117 -4.80 -3.94 0.45
CA ALA A 117 -3.85 -4.39 -0.55
C ALA A 117 -2.69 -5.17 0.11
N PRO A 118 -2.96 -6.34 0.71
CA PRO A 118 -1.97 -7.07 1.51
C PRO A 118 -0.70 -7.38 0.70
N MET A 119 0.46 -7.09 1.30
CA MET A 119 1.82 -7.24 0.76
C MET A 119 2.19 -6.29 -0.38
N ALA A 120 1.36 -5.30 -0.72
CA ALA A 120 1.70 -4.27 -1.71
C ALA A 120 2.78 -3.29 -1.22
N GLY A 121 2.98 -3.22 0.09
CA GLY A 121 3.73 -2.18 0.80
C GLY A 121 3.13 -0.80 0.58
N HIS A 122 3.90 0.23 0.92
CA HIS A 122 3.53 1.63 0.68
C HIS A 122 3.24 1.98 -0.80
N GLY A 123 3.84 1.24 -1.74
CA GLY A 123 3.76 1.50 -3.17
C GLY A 123 2.53 0.91 -3.87
N VAL A 124 1.34 0.90 -3.26
CA VAL A 124 0.14 0.24 -3.82
C VAL A 124 -0.13 0.66 -5.27
N ILE A 125 -0.07 1.96 -5.56
CA ILE A 125 -0.29 2.50 -6.90
C ILE A 125 0.74 1.99 -7.93
N SER A 126 2.00 1.84 -7.50
CA SER A 126 3.07 1.27 -8.32
C SER A 126 2.81 -0.21 -8.61
N ARG A 127 2.29 -0.96 -7.62
CA ARG A 127 1.93 -2.38 -7.80
C ARG A 127 0.77 -2.56 -8.78
N LEU A 128 -0.26 -1.72 -8.67
CA LEU A 128 -1.34 -1.69 -9.66
C LEU A 128 -0.83 -1.39 -11.07
N ARG A 129 0.19 -0.53 -11.21
CA ARG A 129 0.81 -0.23 -12.51
C ARG A 129 1.59 -1.44 -13.03
N GLU A 130 2.41 -2.06 -12.19
CA GLU A 130 3.21 -3.24 -12.51
C GLU A 130 2.34 -4.42 -12.98
N THR A 131 1.14 -4.59 -12.41
CA THR A 131 0.21 -5.66 -12.79
C THR A 131 -0.81 -5.27 -13.87
N GLY A 132 -0.67 -4.09 -14.47
CA GLY A 132 -1.55 -3.61 -15.55
C GLY A 132 -2.96 -3.19 -15.08
N ASN A 133 -3.23 -3.16 -13.78
CA ASN A 133 -4.55 -2.86 -13.21
C ASN A 133 -4.81 -1.37 -12.98
N LEU A 134 -3.77 -0.52 -12.91
CA LEU A 134 -3.91 0.88 -12.50
C LEU A 134 -4.93 1.67 -13.33
N LYS A 135 -4.78 1.69 -14.67
CA LYS A 135 -5.63 2.49 -15.56
C LYS A 135 -7.10 2.08 -15.44
N ARG A 136 -7.37 0.77 -15.43
CA ARG A 136 -8.72 0.22 -15.30
C ARG A 136 -9.33 0.61 -13.95
N THR A 137 -8.57 0.45 -12.86
CA THR A 137 -9.01 0.78 -11.52
C THR A 137 -9.33 2.27 -11.40
N ILE A 138 -8.39 3.17 -11.73
CA ILE A 138 -8.60 4.62 -11.61
C ILE A 138 -9.79 5.09 -12.43
N LYS A 139 -9.91 4.62 -13.69
CA LYS A 139 -11.04 4.96 -14.56
C LYS A 139 -12.38 4.57 -13.91
N ALA A 140 -12.49 3.33 -13.42
CA ALA A 140 -13.70 2.85 -12.77
C ALA A 140 -14.06 3.70 -11.53
N LEU A 141 -13.07 4.03 -10.69
CA LEU A 141 -13.28 4.84 -9.49
C LEU A 141 -13.70 6.29 -9.83
N PHE A 142 -13.11 6.91 -10.86
CA PHE A 142 -13.51 8.24 -11.33
C PHE A 142 -14.95 8.25 -11.85
N GLU A 143 -15.37 7.20 -12.53
CA GLU A 143 -16.74 7.00 -13.01
C GLU A 143 -17.74 6.65 -11.89
N GLY A 144 -17.30 6.61 -10.63
CA GLY A 144 -18.15 6.30 -9.47
C GLY A 144 -18.45 4.81 -9.27
N HIS A 145 -17.77 3.92 -10.00
CA HIS A 145 -17.92 2.48 -9.79
C HIS A 145 -17.18 2.08 -8.51
N ILE A 146 -17.93 1.54 -7.54
CA ILE A 146 -17.38 1.01 -6.30
C ILE A 146 -17.16 -0.51 -6.47
N PRO A 147 -15.92 -0.98 -6.72
CA PRO A 147 -15.67 -2.41 -6.93
C PRO A 147 -15.88 -3.19 -5.64
N LYS A 148 -16.22 -4.49 -5.73
CA LYS A 148 -16.23 -5.37 -4.55
C LYS A 148 -14.82 -5.58 -3.97
N SER A 149 -13.80 -5.48 -4.80
CA SER A 149 -12.39 -5.66 -4.42
C SER A 149 -11.47 -4.99 -5.43
N ILE A 150 -10.30 -4.52 -4.98
CA ILE A 150 -9.25 -4.04 -5.86
C ILE A 150 -8.20 -5.13 -6.04
N ILE A 151 -7.98 -5.53 -7.29
CA ILE A 151 -7.01 -6.56 -7.66
C ILE A 151 -5.65 -5.88 -7.83
N VAL A 152 -4.77 -6.06 -6.84
CA VAL A 152 -3.37 -5.63 -6.94
C VAL A 152 -2.51 -6.73 -7.54
N TRP A 153 -2.75 -7.98 -7.15
CA TRP A 153 -2.00 -9.14 -7.61
C TRP A 153 -2.87 -10.01 -8.51
N ASN A 154 -2.48 -10.12 -9.78
CA ASN A 154 -3.11 -11.05 -10.70
C ASN A 154 -2.73 -12.51 -10.35
N PRO A 155 -3.57 -13.51 -10.65
CA PRO A 155 -3.25 -14.92 -10.37
C PRO A 155 -1.94 -15.42 -10.98
N ASP A 156 -1.48 -14.79 -12.07
CA ASP A 156 -0.22 -15.07 -12.77
C ASP A 156 0.98 -14.26 -12.23
N HIS A 157 0.82 -13.52 -11.13
CA HIS A 157 1.89 -12.84 -10.43
C HIS A 157 2.26 -13.58 -9.13
N TYR A 158 3.55 -13.84 -8.87
CA TYR A 158 3.99 -14.63 -7.71
C TYR A 158 3.47 -14.09 -6.35
N ASN A 159 3.34 -12.75 -6.21
CA ASN A 159 2.77 -12.12 -5.00
C ASN A 159 1.32 -12.56 -4.72
N TYR A 160 0.52 -12.92 -5.73
CA TYR A 160 -0.82 -13.44 -5.49
C TYR A 160 -0.78 -14.70 -4.62
N HIS A 161 0.09 -15.63 -4.99
CA HIS A 161 0.30 -16.84 -4.22
C HIS A 161 1.03 -16.57 -2.91
N TYR A 162 2.05 -15.71 -2.91
CA TYR A 162 2.76 -15.35 -1.68
C TYR A 162 1.80 -14.75 -0.63
N THR A 163 0.97 -13.79 -1.01
CA THR A 163 -0.04 -13.17 -0.13
C THR A 163 -1.04 -14.20 0.39
N LYS A 164 -1.58 -15.06 -0.48
CA LYS A 164 -2.48 -16.15 -0.05
C LYS A 164 -1.80 -17.13 0.90
N GLY A 165 -0.53 -17.44 0.66
CA GLY A 165 0.27 -18.30 1.52
C GLY A 165 0.48 -17.68 2.90
N PHE A 166 0.81 -16.40 2.94
CA PHE A 166 0.98 -15.67 4.19
C PHE A 166 -0.31 -15.60 5.00
N LEU A 167 -1.44 -15.21 4.38
CA LEU A 167 -2.73 -15.16 5.06
C LEU A 167 -3.19 -16.53 5.56
N ALA A 168 -2.89 -17.60 4.81
CA ALA A 168 -3.17 -18.96 5.27
C ALA A 168 -2.30 -19.37 6.46
N ALA A 169 -1.02 -19.00 6.48
CA ALA A 169 -0.12 -19.28 7.61
C ALA A 169 -0.56 -18.53 8.87
N ASP A 170 -0.94 -17.26 8.72
CA ASP A 170 -1.46 -16.42 9.81
C ASP A 170 -2.74 -17.02 10.42
N ALA A 171 -3.62 -17.56 9.58
CA ALA A 171 -4.80 -18.31 9.99
C ALA A 171 -4.52 -19.75 10.49
N GLY A 172 -3.26 -20.12 10.76
CA GLY A 172 -2.87 -21.45 11.25
C GLY A 172 -3.01 -22.58 10.22
N SER A 173 -3.29 -22.26 8.95
CA SER A 173 -3.52 -23.24 7.87
C SER A 173 -2.23 -23.55 7.11
N ASP A 174 -1.24 -24.11 7.80
CA ASP A 174 0.12 -24.31 7.27
C ASP A 174 0.19 -25.16 5.98
N ARG A 175 -0.69 -26.17 5.82
CA ARG A 175 -0.74 -26.96 4.58
C ARG A 175 -1.14 -26.10 3.36
N LYS A 176 -2.12 -25.21 3.54
CA LYS A 176 -2.57 -24.28 2.50
C LYS A 176 -1.51 -23.21 2.24
N ALA A 177 -0.84 -22.74 3.29
CA ALA A 177 0.30 -21.84 3.16
C ALA A 177 1.42 -22.46 2.32
N LEU A 178 1.79 -23.71 2.64
CA LEU A 178 2.82 -24.47 1.93
C LEU A 178 2.50 -24.62 0.44
N TYR A 179 1.25 -24.96 0.09
CA TYR A 179 0.79 -25.04 -1.30
C TYR A 179 1.05 -23.72 -2.04
N HIS A 180 0.65 -22.61 -1.43
CA HIS A 180 0.80 -21.30 -2.04
C HIS A 180 2.25 -20.82 -2.12
N PHE A 181 3.10 -21.06 -1.12
CA PHE A 181 4.51 -20.72 -1.21
C PHE A 181 5.24 -21.54 -2.28
N LYS A 182 4.90 -22.83 -2.44
CA LYS A 182 5.40 -23.64 -3.57
C LYS A 182 4.93 -23.06 -4.91
N ALA A 183 3.67 -22.66 -5.04
CA ALA A 183 3.15 -22.03 -6.26
C ALA A 183 3.87 -20.72 -6.59
N ALA A 184 4.12 -19.87 -5.58
CA ALA A 184 4.87 -18.63 -5.76
C ALA A 184 6.32 -18.89 -6.23
N LEU A 185 7.02 -19.88 -5.65
CA LEU A 185 8.38 -20.25 -6.07
C LEU A 185 8.46 -20.79 -7.50
N LYS A 186 7.41 -21.50 -7.97
CA LYS A 186 7.33 -21.95 -9.36
C LYS A 186 7.27 -20.79 -10.36
N MET A 187 6.81 -19.63 -9.93
CA MET A 187 6.64 -18.44 -10.78
C MET A 187 7.83 -17.50 -10.69
N ALA A 188 8.35 -17.29 -9.48
CA ALA A 188 9.52 -16.47 -9.25
C ALA A 188 10.30 -16.96 -8.03
N GLU A 189 11.61 -17.15 -8.22
CA GLU A 189 12.49 -17.47 -7.11
C GLU A 189 12.84 -16.21 -6.33
N HIS A 190 12.38 -16.15 -5.08
CA HIS A 190 12.74 -15.08 -4.16
C HIS A 190 13.05 -15.61 -2.77
N ARG A 191 14.09 -15.05 -2.16
CA ARG A 191 14.59 -15.45 -0.84
C ARG A 191 13.52 -15.41 0.25
N HIS A 192 12.63 -14.41 0.23
CA HIS A 192 11.56 -14.29 1.22
C HIS A 192 10.51 -15.41 1.08
N ILE A 193 10.24 -15.90 -0.13
CA ILE A 193 9.31 -17.01 -0.37
C ILE A 193 9.90 -18.31 0.16
N TYR A 194 11.20 -18.55 -0.09
CA TYR A 194 11.93 -19.67 0.51
C TYR A 194 11.83 -19.66 2.04
N TYR A 195 12.06 -18.51 2.67
CA TYR A 195 11.93 -18.39 4.13
C TYR A 195 10.52 -18.74 4.61
N ALA A 196 9.48 -18.20 3.97
CA ALA A 196 8.10 -18.49 4.33
C ALA A 196 7.76 -19.99 4.16
N LEU A 197 8.24 -20.62 3.08
CA LEU A 197 8.10 -22.05 2.83
C LEU A 197 8.78 -22.88 3.93
N ILE A 198 10.04 -22.57 4.27
CA ILE A 198 10.82 -23.27 5.29
C ILE A 198 10.11 -23.20 6.65
N GLN A 199 9.59 -22.03 7.04
CA GLN A 199 8.88 -21.89 8.31
C GLN A 199 7.59 -22.73 8.36
N CYS A 200 6.82 -22.77 7.27
CA CYS A 200 5.65 -23.64 7.19
C CYS A 200 6.02 -25.12 7.25
N ALA A 201 7.07 -25.52 6.53
CA ALA A 201 7.55 -26.90 6.52
C ALA A 201 8.00 -27.34 7.93
N ARG A 202 8.69 -26.47 8.67
CA ARG A 202 9.07 -26.72 10.08
C ARG A 202 7.86 -26.92 10.98
N ARG A 203 6.84 -26.05 10.89
CA ARG A 203 5.60 -26.20 11.68
C ARG A 203 4.83 -27.48 11.36
N LEU A 204 4.93 -27.96 10.12
CA LEU A 204 4.35 -29.23 9.68
C LEU A 204 5.21 -30.47 10.01
N GLY A 205 6.44 -30.29 10.51
CA GLY A 205 7.38 -31.39 10.75
C GLY A 205 7.99 -32.00 9.47
N ASP A 206 7.88 -31.35 8.31
CA ASP A 206 8.42 -31.84 7.03
C ASP A 206 9.92 -31.52 6.90
N THR A 207 10.74 -32.31 7.60
CA THR A 207 12.20 -32.09 7.68
C THR A 207 12.92 -32.21 6.34
N ASP A 208 12.43 -33.05 5.42
CA ASP A 208 13.00 -33.21 4.09
C ASP A 208 12.75 -32.00 3.20
N LEU A 209 11.55 -31.43 3.26
CA LEU A 209 11.27 -30.18 2.57
C LEU A 209 12.08 -29.01 3.13
N VAL A 210 12.27 -28.95 4.46
CA VAL A 210 13.13 -27.94 5.08
C VAL A 210 14.54 -28.01 4.52
N LYS A 211 15.19 -29.19 4.54
CA LYS A 211 16.55 -29.37 4.03
C LYS A 211 16.68 -28.99 2.56
N ARG A 212 15.73 -29.41 1.73
CA ARG A 212 15.71 -29.06 0.30
C ARG A 212 15.56 -27.56 0.09
N ALA A 213 14.55 -26.95 0.71
CA ALA A 213 14.29 -25.52 0.57
C ALA A 213 15.43 -24.65 1.10
N GLU A 214 16.13 -25.05 2.16
CA GLU A 214 17.31 -24.37 2.68
C GLU A 214 18.49 -24.42 1.69
N LYS A 215 18.73 -25.59 1.08
CA LYS A 215 19.72 -25.77 0.03
C LYS A 215 19.40 -24.88 -1.18
N ASP A 216 18.16 -24.90 -1.66
CA ASP A 216 17.72 -24.12 -2.81
C ASP A 216 17.82 -22.61 -2.54
N ALA A 217 17.41 -22.16 -1.34
CA ALA A 217 17.56 -20.78 -0.91
C ALA A 217 19.02 -20.31 -0.88
N TYR A 218 19.94 -21.19 -0.46
CA TYR A 218 21.37 -20.92 -0.47
C TYR A 218 21.93 -20.81 -1.89
N LEU A 219 21.58 -21.74 -2.79
CA LEU A 219 21.99 -21.70 -4.19
C LEU A 219 21.47 -20.44 -4.89
N TYR A 220 20.20 -20.09 -4.69
CA TYR A 220 19.61 -18.85 -5.20
C TYR A 220 20.38 -17.61 -4.72
N LYS A 221 20.76 -17.56 -3.43
CA LYS A 221 21.54 -16.45 -2.88
C LYS A 221 22.88 -16.28 -3.59
N ILE A 222 23.61 -17.37 -3.83
CA ILE A 222 24.90 -17.35 -4.54
C ILE A 222 24.70 -16.86 -5.98
N ALA A 223 23.74 -17.44 -6.70
CA ALA A 223 23.45 -17.07 -8.09
C ALA A 223 23.13 -15.58 -8.21
N ARG A 224 22.28 -15.05 -7.32
CA ARG A 224 21.94 -13.62 -7.29
C ARG A 224 23.14 -12.72 -7.01
N GLN A 225 24.01 -13.10 -6.06
CA GLN A 225 25.22 -12.32 -5.77
C GLN A 225 26.18 -12.28 -6.96
N LYS A 226 26.32 -13.40 -7.69
CA LYS A 226 27.10 -13.48 -8.92
C LYS A 226 26.53 -12.53 -9.99
N ALA A 227 25.23 -12.60 -10.27
CA ALA A 227 24.56 -11.75 -11.26
C ALA A 227 24.71 -10.24 -10.94
N ILE A 228 24.59 -9.84 -9.67
CA ILE A 228 24.80 -8.43 -9.26
C ILE A 228 26.23 -7.98 -9.53
N ARG A 229 27.23 -8.84 -9.27
CA ARG A 229 28.65 -8.52 -9.54
C ARG A 229 28.89 -8.34 -11.04
N GLU A 230 28.29 -9.20 -11.87
CA GLU A 230 28.40 -9.13 -13.33
C GLU A 230 27.74 -7.86 -13.88
N GLN A 231 26.54 -7.50 -13.43
CA GLN A 231 25.88 -6.25 -13.81
C GLN A 231 26.71 -5.01 -13.45
N LYS A 232 27.33 -5.00 -12.25
CA LYS A 232 28.20 -3.89 -11.84
C LYS A 232 29.46 -3.77 -12.71
N LYS A 233 30.03 -4.90 -13.15
CA LYS A 233 31.18 -4.89 -14.08
C LYS A 233 30.77 -4.33 -15.44
N ALA A 234 29.61 -4.76 -15.97
CA ALA A 234 29.09 -4.29 -17.25
C ALA A 234 28.70 -2.81 -17.25
N ALA A 235 28.25 -2.26 -16.12
CA ALA A 235 27.95 -0.83 -15.99
C ALA A 235 29.20 0.07 -15.86
N ALA A 236 30.37 -0.52 -15.61
CA ALA A 236 31.64 0.19 -15.44
C ALA A 236 32.53 0.17 -16.70
N SER A 237 32.11 -0.55 -17.74
CA SER A 237 32.75 -0.64 -19.06
C SER A 237 31.99 0.19 -20.08
#